data_AF-A0A959L6W3-F1
#
_entry.id   AF-A0A959L6W3-F1
#
_cell.length_a   1.000
_cell.length_b   1.000
_cell.length_c   1.000
_cell.angle_alpha   90.00
_cell.angle_beta   90.00
_cell.angle_gamma   90.00
#
_symmetry.space_group_name_H-M   'P 1'
#
loop_
_entity.id
_entity.type
_entity.pdbx_description
1 polymer ?
#
loop_
_entity_poly.entity_id
_entity_poly.type
_entity_poly.pdbx_seq_one_letter_code
_entity_poly.pdbx_strand_id
1 'polypeptide(L)'
;MSTKYKTTGCAKFFLVLVILAPLAYLGASYYNGEDGLGNLKNIFRSGTTVEDNETDAEEIYKLKNQVSKFKKDAEFFEKEMQRLEKDLEACQNAKG
;
A
#
# COMPACT_ATOMS: atom_id res chain seq x y z
N MET A 1 -19.09 -39.52 24.19
CA MET A 1 -17.64 -39.71 24.32
C MET A 1 -16.94 -38.49 23.72
N SER A 2 -16.15 -37.75 24.50
CA SER A 2 -15.43 -36.58 23.98
C SER A 2 -14.17 -37.07 23.25
N THR A 3 -14.22 -37.11 21.93
CA THR A 3 -13.09 -37.51 21.08
C THR A 3 -12.08 -36.37 21.06
N LYS A 4 -10.96 -36.53 21.78
CA LYS A 4 -9.85 -35.58 21.74
C LYS A 4 -9.15 -35.69 20.39
N TYR A 5 -9.34 -34.71 19.51
CA TYR A 5 -8.61 -34.60 18.25
C TYR A 5 -7.12 -34.44 18.54
N LYS A 6 -6.32 -35.42 18.14
CA LYS A 6 -4.85 -35.33 18.19
C LYS A 6 -4.37 -34.54 16.98
N THR A 7 -3.97 -33.29 17.18
CA THR A 7 -3.32 -32.48 16.15
C THR A 7 -1.98 -33.11 15.79
N THR A 8 -1.84 -33.54 14.54
CA THR A 8 -0.60 -34.10 14.00
C THR A 8 0.46 -33.01 13.80
N GLY A 9 1.74 -33.37 13.77
CA GLY A 9 2.83 -32.40 13.54
C GLY A 9 2.66 -31.60 12.24
N CYS A 10 2.12 -32.24 11.20
CA CYS A 10 1.76 -31.59 9.95
C CYS A 10 0.69 -30.51 10.14
N ALA A 11 -0.36 -30.76 10.93
CA ALA A 11 -1.40 -29.77 11.21
C ALA A 11 -0.87 -28.53 11.96
N LYS A 12 0.10 -28.73 12.88
CA LYS A 12 0.78 -27.61 13.56
C LYS A 12 1.61 -26.77 12.58
N PHE A 13 2.35 -27.41 11.67
CA PHE A 13 3.10 -26.71 10.62
C PHE A 13 2.18 -25.92 9.70
N PHE A 14 1.05 -26.51 9.28
CA PHE A 14 0.09 -25.85 8.40
C PHE A 14 -0.53 -24.61 9.06
N LEU A 15 -0.88 -24.69 10.36
CA LEU A 15 -1.37 -23.53 11.11
C LEU A 15 -0.35 -22.39 11.17
N VAL A 16 0.94 -22.71 11.35
CA VAL A 16 1.99 -21.69 11.31
C VAL A 16 2.07 -21.06 9.92
N LEU A 17 2.02 -21.87 8.87
CA LEU A 17 2.13 -21.39 7.48
C LEU A 17 0.99 -20.44 7.12
N VAL A 18 -0.24 -20.73 7.56
CA VAL A 18 -1.41 -19.87 7.33
C VAL A 18 -1.25 -18.48 7.95
N ILE A 19 -0.50 -18.34 9.04
CA ILE A 19 -0.24 -17.05 9.70
C ILE A 19 1.04 -16.40 9.13
N LEU A 20 2.08 -17.20 8.90
CA LEU A 20 3.40 -16.73 8.48
C LEU A 20 3.38 -16.25 7.03
N ALA A 21 2.63 -16.90 6.14
CA ALA A 21 2.55 -16.53 4.73
C ALA A 21 2.03 -15.10 4.51
N PRO A 22 0.88 -14.67 5.08
CA PRO A 22 0.42 -13.29 4.93
C PRO A 22 1.38 -12.30 5.61
N LEU A 23 1.97 -12.64 6.77
CA LEU A 23 2.97 -11.79 7.43
C LEU A 23 4.22 -11.59 6.58
N ALA A 24 4.73 -12.66 5.95
CA ALA A 24 5.88 -12.60 5.06
C ALA A 24 5.58 -11.77 3.80
N TYR A 25 4.37 -11.88 3.26
CA TYR A 25 3.90 -11.06 2.14
C TYR A 25 3.87 -9.57 2.50
N LEU A 26 3.34 -9.22 3.68
CA LEU A 26 3.35 -7.85 4.18
C LEU A 26 4.77 -7.31 4.39
N GLY A 27 5.65 -8.12 4.96
CA GLY A 27 7.06 -7.75 5.18
C GLY A 27 7.82 -7.52 3.86
N ALA A 28 7.63 -8.39 2.87
CA ALA A 28 8.23 -8.24 1.55
C ALA A 28 7.72 -6.99 0.80
N SER A 29 6.41 -6.74 0.88
CA SER A 29 5.78 -5.56 0.26
C SER A 29 6.30 -4.26 0.89
N TYR A 30 6.44 -4.23 2.23
CA TYR A 30 6.99 -3.09 2.95
C TYR A 30 8.45 -2.79 2.53
N TYR A 31 9.27 -3.82 2.32
CA TYR A 31 10.65 -3.66 1.87
C TYR A 31 10.74 -3.09 0.44
N ASN A 32 9.82 -3.49 -0.45
CA ASN A 32 9.76 -3.00 -1.83
C ASN A 32 9.09 -1.62 -1.97
N GLY A 33 8.60 -1.02 -0.88
CA GLY A 33 7.85 0.24 -0.90
C GLY A 33 6.42 0.11 -1.43
N GLU A 34 5.90 -1.11 -1.54
CA GLU A 34 4.51 -1.39 -1.93
C GLU A 34 3.59 -1.43 -0.71
N ASP A 35 2.34 -0.98 -0.87
CA ASP A 35 1.32 -0.99 0.17
C ASP A 35 0.72 -2.39 0.35
N GLY A 36 1.46 -3.26 1.04
CA GLY A 36 1.09 -4.66 1.26
C GLY A 36 -0.24 -4.84 1.98
N LEU A 37 -0.61 -3.93 2.90
CA LEU A 37 -1.90 -3.96 3.58
C LEU A 37 -3.04 -3.63 2.61
N GLY A 38 -2.85 -2.63 1.75
CA GLY A 38 -3.82 -2.27 0.71
C GLY A 38 -4.08 -3.41 -0.26
N ASN A 39 -3.02 -4.09 -0.73
CA ASN A 39 -3.18 -5.21 -1.65
C ASN A 39 -3.81 -6.43 -0.98
N LEU A 40 -3.43 -6.72 0.28
CA LEU A 40 -4.04 -7.81 1.04
C LEU A 40 -5.53 -7.55 1.29
N LYS A 41 -5.94 -6.31 1.57
CA LYS A 41 -7.35 -5.91 1.70
C LYS A 41 -8.11 -6.11 0.39
N ASN A 42 -7.52 -5.78 -0.76
CA ASN A 42 -8.14 -6.00 -2.07
C ASN A 42 -8.27 -7.48 -2.44
N ILE A 43 -7.26 -8.30 -2.15
CA ILE A 43 -7.29 -9.75 -2.38
C ILE A 43 -8.31 -10.42 -1.47
N PHE A 44 -8.34 -10.04 -0.19
CA PHE A 44 -9.30 -10.59 0.78
C PHE A 44 -10.76 -10.17 0.48
N ARG A 45 -10.95 -8.93 -0.04
CA ARG A 45 -12.23 -8.45 -0.57
C ARG A 45 -12.67 -9.15 -1.86
N SER A 46 -11.71 -9.62 -2.67
CA SER A 46 -12.01 -10.33 -3.94
C SER A 46 -12.25 -11.84 -3.75
N GLY A 47 -11.68 -12.46 -2.71
CA GLY A 47 -11.79 -13.90 -2.44
C GLY A 47 -12.91 -14.30 -1.48
N THR A 48 -13.54 -13.34 -0.81
CA THR A 48 -14.63 -13.57 0.14
C THR A 48 -15.93 -13.11 -0.50
N THR A 49 -16.79 -14.02 -0.96
CA THR A 49 -18.22 -13.75 -1.11
C THR A 49 -18.83 -13.56 0.28
N VAL A 50 -18.53 -12.42 0.89
CA VAL A 50 -19.38 -11.77 1.88
C VAL A 50 -19.91 -10.57 1.12
N GLU A 51 -21.21 -10.61 0.87
CA GLU A 51 -21.97 -9.48 0.35
C GLU A 51 -21.66 -8.25 1.21
N ASP A 52 -20.94 -7.29 0.62
CA ASP A 52 -21.11 -5.87 0.89
C ASP A 52 -20.70 -5.12 -0.38
N ASN A 53 -21.64 -5.11 -1.32
CA ASN A 53 -21.66 -4.22 -2.46
C ASN A 53 -22.20 -2.86 -2.04
N GLU A 54 -21.52 -2.18 -1.14
CA GLU A 54 -21.58 -0.72 -1.07
C GLU A 54 -20.14 -0.23 -0.90
N THR A 55 -19.46 -0.06 -2.03
CA THR A 55 -18.36 0.90 -2.05
C THR A 55 -19.02 2.26 -1.89
N ASP A 56 -19.07 2.75 -0.64
CA ASP A 56 -19.64 4.05 -0.30
C ASP A 56 -19.15 5.09 -1.31
N ALA A 57 -20.08 5.68 -2.07
CA ALA A 57 -19.77 6.73 -3.04
C ALA A 57 -18.97 7.88 -2.41
N GLU A 58 -19.11 8.04 -1.09
CA GLU A 58 -18.37 8.97 -0.25
C GLU A 58 -16.85 8.64 -0.17
N GLU A 59 -16.46 7.36 -0.08
CA GLU A 59 -15.05 6.96 -0.08
C GLU A 59 -14.39 7.24 -1.42
N ILE A 60 -15.09 6.97 -2.54
CA ILE A 60 -14.60 7.29 -3.88
C ILE A 60 -14.42 8.80 -4.03
N TYR A 61 -15.36 9.59 -3.51
CA TYR A 61 -15.29 11.06 -3.56
C TYR A 61 -14.12 11.61 -2.72
N LYS A 62 -13.93 11.09 -1.51
CA LYS A 62 -12.81 11.46 -0.62
C LYS A 62 -11.47 11.08 -1.25
N LEU A 63 -11.37 9.89 -1.83
CA LEU A 63 -10.15 9.42 -2.48
C LEU A 63 -9.81 10.28 -3.70
N LYS A 64 -10.80 10.58 -4.55
CA LYS A 64 -10.63 11.46 -5.72
C LYS A 64 -10.17 12.87 -5.32
N ASN A 65 -10.70 13.40 -4.22
CA ASN A 65 -10.31 14.71 -3.72
C ASN A 65 -8.86 14.71 -3.22
N GLN A 66 -8.45 13.67 -2.49
CA GLN A 66 -7.07 13.50 -2.04
C GLN A 66 -6.09 13.38 -3.22
N VAL A 67 -6.41 12.55 -4.21
CA VAL A 67 -5.58 12.40 -5.44
C VAL A 67 -5.43 13.74 -6.16
N SER A 68 -6.50 14.54 -6.24
CA SER A 68 -6.44 15.86 -6.87
C SER A 68 -5.54 16.84 -6.11
N LYS A 69 -5.52 16.76 -4.78
CA LYS A 69 -4.67 17.59 -3.93
C LYS A 69 -3.21 17.19 -4.07
N PHE A 70 -2.90 15.91 -3.91
CA PHE A 70 -1.55 15.37 -4.09
C PHE A 70 -0.98 15.68 -5.48
N LYS A 71 -1.81 15.62 -6.53
CA LYS A 71 -1.38 15.97 -7.89
C LYS A 71 -0.97 17.43 -8.02
N LYS A 72 -1.71 18.36 -7.38
CA LYS A 72 -1.37 19.79 -7.37
C LYS A 72 -0.08 20.05 -6.59
N ASP A 73 0.09 19.38 -5.46
CA ASP A 73 1.29 19.53 -4.63
C ASP A 73 2.53 19.02 -5.40
N ALA A 74 2.43 17.88 -6.09
CA ALA A 74 3.50 17.36 -6.94
C ALA A 74 3.87 18.34 -8.07
N GLU A 75 2.88 18.89 -8.78
CA GLU A 75 3.12 19.89 -9.83
C GLU A 75 3.75 21.18 -9.28
N PHE A 76 3.38 21.59 -8.07
CA PHE A 76 3.97 22.74 -7.40
C PHE A 76 5.46 22.51 -7.08
N PHE A 77 5.79 21.39 -6.45
CA PHE A 77 7.17 21.03 -6.11
C PHE A 77 8.05 20.91 -7.35
N GLU A 78 7.52 20.36 -8.44
CA GLU A 78 8.27 20.26 -9.70
C GLU A 78 8.64 21.63 -10.27
N LYS A 79 7.71 22.60 -10.23
CA LYS A 79 7.99 23.98 -10.64
C LYS A 79 9.01 24.66 -9.74
N GLU A 80 8.98 24.38 -8.44
CA GLU A 80 9.92 24.95 -7.48
C GLU A 80 11.35 24.42 -7.73
N MET A 81 11.49 23.11 -7.96
CA MET A 81 12.77 22.49 -8.34
C MET A 81 13.34 23.11 -9.62
N GLN A 82 12.52 23.25 -10.67
CA GLN A 82 12.95 23.88 -11.93
C GLN A 82 13.39 25.34 -11.76
N ARG A 83 12.73 26.09 -10.87
CA ARG A 83 13.12 27.47 -10.57
C ARG A 83 14.47 27.50 -9.86
N LEU A 84 14.62 26.66 -8.85
CA LEU A 84 15.84 26.60 -8.04
C LEU A 84 17.05 26.15 -8.89
N GLU A 85 16.84 25.22 -9.83
CA GLU A 85 17.86 24.78 -10.77
C GLU A 85 18.31 25.92 -11.70
N LYS A 86 17.37 26.70 -12.24
CA LYS A 86 17.68 27.89 -13.04
C LYS A 86 18.44 28.96 -12.26
N ASP A 87 18.09 29.15 -10.99
CA ASP A 87 18.77 30.12 -10.13
C ASP A 87 20.21 29.68 -9.81
N LEU A 88 20.45 28.37 -9.62
CA LEU A 88 21.79 27.81 -9.47
C LEU A 88 22.61 27.91 -10.76
N GLU A 89 22.02 27.61 -11.91
CA GLU A 89 22.68 27.74 -13.22
C GLU A 89 23.08 29.20 -13.49
N ALA A 90 22.20 30.15 -13.20
CA ALA A 90 22.50 31.58 -13.32
C ALA A 90 23.64 32.02 -12.38
N CYS A 91 23.64 31.55 -11.13
CA CYS A 91 24.73 31.81 -10.17
C CYS A 91 26.06 31.17 -10.61
N GLN A 92 26.01 29.97 -11.18
CA GLN A 92 27.19 29.25 -11.65
C GLN A 92 27.80 29.92 -12.90
N ASN A 93 26.96 30.35 -13.84
CA ASN A 93 27.38 31.06 -15.04
C ASN A 93 27.87 32.49 -14.76
N ALA A 94 27.40 33.14 -13.69
CA ALA A 94 27.89 34.46 -13.25
C ALA A 94 29.23 34.41 -12.49
N LYS A 95 29.68 33.21 -12.08
CA LYS A 95 30.91 32.99 -11.33
C LYS A 95 32.07 32.50 -12.21
N GLY A 96 31.80 32.13 -13.47
CA GLY A 96 32.77 31.71 -14.49
C GLY A 96 33.24 32.85 -15.37
#